data_AF-B4VUN9-F1
#
_entry.id   AF-B4VUN9-F1
#
_cell.length_a   1.000
_cell.length_b   1.000
_cell.length_c   1.000
_cell.angle_alpha   90.00
_cell.angle_beta   90.00
_cell.angle_gamma   90.00
#
_symmetry.space_group_name_H-M   'P 1'
#
loop_
_entity.id
_entity.type
_entity.pdbx_description
1 polymer ?
#
loop_
_entity_poly.entity_id
_entity_poly.type
_entity_poly.pdbx_seq_one_letter_code
_entity_poly.pdbx_strand_id
1 'polypeptide(L)'
;MFANGEAWATITDTRENYDDLRFISTKAALGWHVLYNTDYTKKLFEFVQDNLKADKGWYNGFYESLDEPNKSLTANNNGVILELFLYKKVGEPLIEWAGVKE
;
A
#
# COMPACT_ATOMS: atom_id res chain seq x y z
N MET A 1 4.12 -12.91 6.05
CA MET A 1 4.68 -13.54 4.83
C MET A 1 5.80 -14.48 5.28
N PHE A 2 5.99 -15.64 4.65
CA PHE A 2 7.09 -16.55 4.97
C PHE A 2 7.67 -17.07 3.65
N ALA A 3 8.97 -16.88 3.44
CA ALA A 3 9.66 -17.24 2.21
C ALA A 3 11.07 -17.74 2.54
N ASN A 4 11.53 -18.76 1.82
CA ASN A 4 12.86 -19.36 2.02
C ASN A 4 13.21 -19.79 3.47
N GLY A 5 12.22 -20.14 4.29
CA GLY A 5 12.45 -20.51 5.70
C GLY A 5 12.48 -19.33 6.67
N GLU A 6 12.27 -18.11 6.19
CA GLU A 6 12.35 -16.87 6.97
C GLU A 6 11.03 -16.10 6.91
N ALA A 7 10.65 -15.52 8.06
CA ALA A 7 9.48 -14.67 8.13
C ALA A 7 9.78 -13.30 7.50
N TRP A 8 8.90 -12.84 6.63
CA TRP A 8 8.97 -11.53 5.96
C TRP A 8 10.20 -11.31 5.08
N ALA A 9 10.80 -12.39 4.58
CA ALA A 9 11.90 -12.30 3.63
C ALA A 9 11.44 -11.66 2.30
N THR A 10 12.26 -10.73 1.81
CA THR A 10 12.10 -10.11 0.49
C THR A 10 13.06 -10.81 -0.46
N ILE A 11 12.53 -11.62 -1.38
CA ILE A 11 13.35 -12.45 -2.27
C ILE A 11 13.10 -12.17 -3.75
N THR A 12 14.12 -12.39 -4.57
CA THR A 12 13.97 -12.48 -6.02
C THR A 12 13.39 -13.83 -6.46
N ASP A 13 13.09 -13.96 -7.75
CA ASP A 13 12.75 -15.21 -8.40
C ASP A 13 13.90 -16.25 -8.35
N THR A 14 15.14 -15.78 -8.23
CA THR A 14 16.34 -16.60 -8.02
C THR A 14 16.62 -16.92 -6.54
N ARG A 15 15.72 -16.55 -5.62
CA ARG A 15 15.83 -16.77 -4.16
C ARG A 15 16.97 -16.01 -3.48
N GLU A 16 17.43 -14.92 -4.08
CA GLU A 16 18.36 -14.01 -3.42
C GLU A 16 17.58 -13.10 -2.45
N ASN A 17 18.11 -12.90 -1.24
CA ASN A 17 17.52 -12.04 -0.22
C ASN A 17 17.87 -10.57 -0.48
N TYR A 18 16.86 -9.70 -0.38
CA TYR A 18 16.93 -8.23 -0.49
C TYR A 18 16.07 -7.59 0.61
N ASP A 19 16.29 -7.99 1.86
CA ASP A 19 15.52 -7.49 3.01
C ASP A 19 15.72 -6.00 3.28
N ASP A 20 16.80 -5.41 2.76
CA ASP A 20 17.04 -3.97 2.72
C ASP A 20 15.97 -3.23 1.90
N LEU A 21 15.39 -3.90 0.89
CA LEU A 21 14.32 -3.39 0.04
C LEU A 21 12.92 -3.67 0.58
N ARG A 22 12.77 -4.19 1.81
CA ARG A 22 11.45 -4.32 2.44
C ARG A 22 10.86 -2.93 2.70
N PHE A 23 9.59 -2.75 2.38
CA PHE A 23 8.91 -1.46 2.55
C PHE A 23 7.47 -1.57 3.01
N ILE A 24 7.01 -0.55 3.71
CA ILE A 24 5.60 -0.32 4.04
C ILE A 24 4.88 0.11 2.76
N SER A 25 3.88 -0.65 2.30
CA SER A 25 3.10 -0.31 1.11
C SER A 25 2.03 0.75 1.38
N THR A 26 2.04 1.83 0.59
CA THR A 26 1.06 2.93 0.71
C THR A 26 -0.38 2.46 0.48
N LYS A 27 -0.67 1.83 -0.66
CA LYS A 27 -2.03 1.33 -0.97
C LYS A 27 -2.54 0.35 0.08
N ALA A 28 -1.65 -0.51 0.61
CA ALA A 28 -2.04 -1.50 1.61
C ALA A 28 -2.35 -0.83 2.95
N ALA A 29 -1.49 0.07 3.43
CA ALA A 29 -1.72 0.80 4.67
C ALA A 29 -3.01 1.64 4.63
N LEU A 30 -3.22 2.40 3.55
CA LEU A 30 -4.43 3.19 3.38
C LEU A 30 -5.68 2.30 3.28
N GLY A 31 -5.63 1.25 2.46
CA GLY A 31 -6.77 0.35 2.26
C GLY A 31 -7.13 -0.42 3.52
N TRP A 32 -6.11 -0.88 4.26
CA TRP A 32 -6.34 -1.62 5.49
C TRP A 32 -6.98 -0.75 6.57
N HIS A 33 -6.60 0.53 6.64
CA HIS A 33 -7.26 1.48 7.53
C HIS A 33 -8.71 1.77 7.12
N VAL A 34 -8.97 1.97 5.83
CA VAL A 34 -10.34 2.20 5.31
C VAL A 34 -11.26 1.02 5.63
N LEU A 35 -10.77 -0.21 5.52
CA LEU A 35 -11.58 -1.41 5.73
C LEU A 35 -11.80 -1.76 7.22
N TYR A 36 -10.79 -1.57 8.09
CA TYR A 36 -10.87 -2.09 9.47
C TYR A 36 -10.83 -1.03 10.56
N ASN A 37 -10.24 0.14 10.31
CA ASN A 37 -10.21 1.27 11.25
C ASN A 37 -9.84 0.89 12.71
N THR A 38 -8.67 0.27 12.90
CA THR A 38 -8.13 -0.09 14.22
C THR A 38 -6.99 0.84 14.61
N ASP A 39 -6.58 0.82 15.88
CA ASP A 39 -5.42 1.61 16.35
C ASP A 39 -4.13 1.30 15.57
N TYR A 40 -3.94 0.03 15.18
CA TYR A 40 -2.77 -0.37 14.39
C TYR A 40 -2.85 0.18 12.96
N THR A 41 -4.00 0.03 12.28
CA THR A 41 -4.12 0.53 10.90
C THR A 41 -4.12 2.06 10.85
N LYS A 42 -4.60 2.73 11.89
CA LYS A 42 -4.50 4.19 12.05
C LYS A 42 -3.05 4.65 12.10
N LYS A 43 -2.17 3.99 12.86
CA LYS A 43 -0.73 4.31 12.88
C LYS A 43 -0.08 4.21 11.50
N LEU A 44 -0.41 3.15 10.75
CA LEU A 44 0.09 2.99 9.38
C LEU A 44 -0.46 4.08 8.45
N PHE A 45 -1.74 4.43 8.57
CA PHE A 45 -2.35 5.49 7.79
C PHE A 45 -1.67 6.85 8.05
N GLU A 46 -1.48 7.22 9.32
CA GLU A 46 -0.82 8.48 9.71
C GLU A 46 0.62 8.52 9.19
N PHE A 47 1.39 7.44 9.38
CA PHE A 47 2.75 7.33 8.85
C PHE A 47 2.80 7.56 7.33
N VAL A 48 1.90 6.92 6.58
CA VAL A 48 1.83 7.11 5.13
C VAL A 48 1.46 8.55 4.78
N GLN A 49 0.48 9.14 5.45
CA GLN A 49 0.01 10.52 5.21
C GLN A 49 1.12 11.56 5.35
N ASP A 50 2.01 11.37 6.30
CA ASP A 50 3.07 12.31 6.61
C ASP A 50 4.30 12.14 5.72
N ASN A 51 4.59 10.91 5.27
CA ASN A 51 5.85 10.59 4.60
C ASN A 51 5.75 10.36 3.09
N LEU A 52 4.56 10.02 2.54
CA LEU A 52 4.44 9.46 1.19
C LEU A 52 3.55 10.24 0.23
N LYS A 53 3.08 11.43 0.61
CA LYS A 53 2.41 12.36 -0.32
C LYS A 53 3.40 12.87 -1.36
N ALA A 54 2.94 12.97 -2.60
CA ALA A 54 3.67 13.57 -3.71
C ALA A 54 2.74 14.50 -4.51
N ASP A 55 3.32 15.38 -5.32
CA ASP A 55 2.55 16.36 -6.11
C ASP A 55 1.52 15.71 -7.05
N LYS A 56 1.84 14.51 -7.56
CA LYS A 56 1.04 13.78 -8.56
C LYS A 56 0.41 12.50 -8.01
N GLY A 57 0.21 12.42 -6.70
CA GLY A 57 -0.42 11.27 -6.04
C GLY A 57 0.38 10.80 -4.83
N TRP A 58 0.60 9.49 -4.75
CA TRP A 58 1.28 8.86 -3.63
C TRP A 58 2.43 7.98 -4.11
N TYR A 59 3.56 8.12 -3.43
CA TYR A 59 4.68 7.20 -3.55
C TYR A 59 4.27 5.78 -3.16
N ASN A 60 4.99 4.78 -3.68
CA ASN A 60 4.58 3.38 -3.58
C ASN A 60 4.72 2.81 -2.15
N GLY A 61 5.64 3.36 -1.37
CA GLY A 61 5.91 2.92 -0.01
C GLY A 61 7.09 3.61 0.65
N PHE A 62 7.51 3.10 1.81
CA PHE A 62 8.66 3.59 2.58
C PHE A 62 9.57 2.42 2.95
N TYR A 63 10.82 2.45 2.53
CA TYR A 63 11.80 1.39 2.81
C TYR A 63 12.18 1.41 4.29
N GLU A 64 12.04 0.26 4.96
CA GLU A 64 12.26 0.17 6.41
C GLU A 64 13.74 0.34 6.78
N SER A 65 14.62 -0.30 6.02
CA SER A 65 16.07 -0.32 6.31
C SER A 65 16.78 0.92 5.76
N LEU A 66 16.31 1.47 4.64
CA LEU A 66 16.92 2.63 3.99
C LEU A 66 16.43 3.97 4.56
N ASP A 67 15.36 3.94 5.36
CA ASP A 67 14.72 5.12 5.96
C ASP A 67 14.35 6.21 4.92
N GLU A 68 13.88 5.77 3.75
CA GLU A 68 13.50 6.67 2.67
C GLU A 68 12.25 6.23 1.90
N PRO A 69 11.51 7.18 1.28
CA PRO A 69 10.39 6.85 0.43
C PRO A 69 10.81 6.06 -0.83
N ASN A 70 10.07 5.01 -1.14
CA ASN A 70 10.03 4.44 -2.49
C ASN A 70 9.28 5.41 -3.41
N LYS A 71 10.01 6.34 -4.05
CA LYS A 71 9.47 7.43 -4.86
C LYS A 71 8.82 7.01 -6.18
N SER A 72 8.67 5.70 -6.42
CA SER A 72 7.97 5.21 -7.60
C SER A 72 6.50 5.65 -7.58
N LEU A 73 6.06 6.23 -8.70
CA LEU A 73 4.66 6.59 -8.95
C LEU A 73 4.08 5.60 -9.95
N THR A 74 3.35 4.62 -9.44
CA THR A 74 2.74 3.58 -10.30
C THR A 74 1.24 3.82 -10.45
N ALA A 75 0.71 3.49 -11.65
CA ALA A 75 -0.72 3.52 -11.92
C ALA A 75 -1.49 2.56 -11.02
N ASN A 76 -0.90 1.39 -10.70
CA ASN A 76 -1.53 0.43 -9.79
C ASN A 76 -1.68 0.98 -8.37
N ASN A 77 -0.62 1.57 -7.79
CA ASN A 77 -0.69 2.14 -6.43
C ASN A 77 -1.73 3.25 -6.35
N ASN A 78 -1.68 4.20 -7.27
CA ASN A 78 -2.57 5.35 -7.25
C ASN A 78 -4.00 4.99 -7.68
N GLY A 79 -4.18 4.04 -8.60
CA GLY A 79 -5.49 3.53 -8.99
C GLY A 79 -6.24 2.88 -7.83
N VAL A 80 -5.56 2.01 -7.06
CA VAL A 80 -6.14 1.42 -5.85
C VAL A 80 -6.48 2.51 -4.82
N ILE A 81 -5.63 3.52 -4.64
CA ILE A 81 -5.91 4.61 -3.69
C ILE A 81 -7.15 5.42 -4.11
N LEU A 82 -7.33 5.69 -5.40
CA LEU A 82 -8.54 6.34 -5.91
C LEU A 82 -9.78 5.47 -5.69
N GLU A 83 -9.69 4.17 -5.92
CA GLU A 83 -10.76 3.22 -5.62
C GLU A 83 -11.11 3.20 -4.13
N LEU A 84 -10.12 3.28 -3.24
CA LEU A 84 -10.35 3.39 -1.79
C LEU A 84 -11.09 4.68 -1.42
N PHE A 85 -10.77 5.81 -2.07
CA PHE A 85 -11.49 7.06 -1.86
C PHE A 85 -12.94 7.00 -2.36
N LEU A 86 -13.15 6.35 -3.51
CA LEU A 86 -14.49 6.06 -3.99
C LEU A 86 -15.26 5.20 -2.97
N TYR A 87 -14.69 4.07 -2.55
CA TYR A 87 -15.30 3.17 -1.57
C TYR A 87 -15.66 3.91 -0.28
N LYS A 88 -14.75 4.73 0.26
CA LYS A 88 -15.02 5.54 1.45
C LYS A 88 -16.17 6.54 1.24
N LYS A 89 -16.39 7.02 0.01
CA LYS A 89 -17.44 7.98 -0.33
C LYS A 89 -18.79 7.33 -0.57
N VAL A 90 -18.83 6.16 -1.22
CA VAL A 90 -20.07 5.54 -1.72
C VAL A 90 -20.46 4.27 -0.98
N GLY A 91 -19.53 3.63 -0.26
CA GLY A 91 -19.77 2.41 0.51
C GLY A 91 -19.75 1.11 -0.30
N GLU A 92 -19.49 1.18 -1.61
CA GLU A 92 -19.56 0.06 -2.55
C GLU A 92 -18.24 -0.08 -3.33
N PRO A 93 -17.79 -1.31 -3.66
CA PRO A 93 -16.67 -1.52 -4.58
C PRO A 93 -16.91 -0.86 -5.94
N LEU A 94 -15.84 -0.52 -6.66
CA LEU A 94 -15.92 0.20 -7.93
C LEU A 94 -16.86 -0.47 -8.93
N ILE A 95 -16.77 -1.79 -9.08
CA ILE A 95 -17.56 -2.55 -10.06
C ILE A 95 -19.07 -2.52 -9.76
N GLU A 96 -19.44 -2.60 -8.47
CA GLU A 96 -20.82 -2.55 -8.01
C GLU A 96 -21.39 -1.15 -8.21
N TRP A 97 -20.66 -0.12 -7.74
CA TRP A 97 -21.05 1.28 -7.87
C TRP A 97 -21.22 1.70 -9.34
N ALA A 98 -20.34 1.20 -10.23
CA ALA A 98 -20.38 1.50 -11.65
C ALA A 98 -21.46 0.70 -12.41
N GLY A 99 -22.14 -0.27 -11.76
CA GLY A 99 -23.15 -1.13 -12.38
C GLY A 99 -22.59 -2.02 -13.48
N VAL A 100 -21.32 -2.41 -13.38
CA VAL A 100 -20.66 -3.31 -14.35
C VAL A 100 -21.23 -4.72 -14.14
N LYS A 101 -21.78 -5.31 -15.21
CA LYS A 101 -22.20 -6.72 -15.21
C LYS A 101 -21.07 -7.57 -15.78
N GLU A 102 -20.70 -8.64 -15.08
CA GLU A 102 -19.82 -9.69 -15.61
C GLU A 102 -20.47 -10.47 -16.78
#